data_AF-A0A3D2J2Q7-F1
#
_entry.id   AF-A0A3D2J2Q7-F1
#
_cell.length_a   1.000
_cell.length_b   1.000
_cell.length_c   1.000
_cell.angle_alpha   90.00
_cell.angle_beta   90.00
_cell.angle_gamma   90.00
#
_symmetry.space_group_name_H-M   'P 1'
#
loop_
_entity.id
_entity.type
_entity.pdbx_description
1 polymer ?
#
loop_
_entity_poly.entity_id
_entity_poly.type
_entity_poly.pdbx_seq_one_letter_code
_entity_poly.pdbx_strand_id
1 'polypeptide(L)'
;MKLKNILFSLVAIVLSFFAVTAKAETTAPSYYELDGSNLHKIDVSYYLSNSTINMEFKKTTDGQIVYCTERSKTFYTGRAKYYLIGEMDQRIVYLFQNGYPNKTIFGNADKDYLTTGLAVWYLINPNDYSFQHFDLEKGTYRGKDSDIVREMAKLVNGANNYKQAEPTIKLNGNTNLTLSSDGKYYVSSNLGITTTGNVKDSYTVSLEGAPSGTIITNVNGKEQNTFSKNEKFIVKVPVFSIKGTTLNFKVNATAEGGIAKVYEYKPSDSRYQGTSGLYYDYKNINTSLELKLNIVTEVQISKIDATTNKELPGAHLVVKDANGKVIDEWISTEEVHVIKGLNPGKYTLTETIAPEGYVLSTETITFEVKNDGTVTKVVMKNYLEDKPIPVSISKRDITTGEELPGAHLELKDETGEVIYAWVSTNEPFIIKDGLKPGKYTLSEMIAPEGYELSTETVTFVVKEDGTVDGEIIMYNKPETIEVPNTSSFKTITASLIGVIIIGLGSFMIYRNYKKNEEK
;
A
#
# COMPACT_ATOMS: atom_id res chain seq x y z
N MET A 1 -9.68 38.39 13.16
CA MET A 1 -10.27 37.22 13.81
C MET A 1 -9.33 36.03 13.63
N LYS A 2 -8.55 35.74 14.67
CA LYS A 2 -7.87 34.47 15.06
C LYS A 2 -7.25 33.63 13.91
N LEU A 3 -5.94 33.64 13.70
CA LEU A 3 -4.90 33.03 14.56
C LEU A 3 -5.27 31.61 15.04
N LYS A 4 -5.38 30.66 14.10
CA LYS A 4 -5.33 29.20 14.31
C LYS A 4 -4.96 28.58 12.96
N ASN A 5 -3.75 28.02 12.85
CA ASN A 5 -3.29 27.01 11.87
C ASN A 5 -1.76 27.00 11.65
N ILE A 6 -0.98 27.63 12.54
CA ILE A 6 0.46 27.38 12.66
C ILE A 6 0.67 26.61 13.97
N LEU A 7 0.37 25.30 13.99
CA LEU A 7 0.75 24.43 15.10
C LEU A 7 0.71 22.94 14.70
N PHE A 8 1.46 22.53 13.69
CA PHE A 8 1.93 21.13 13.52
C PHE A 8 3.16 21.12 12.60
N SER A 9 4.17 21.92 12.95
CA SER A 9 5.49 21.87 12.33
C SER A 9 6.52 22.43 13.29
N LEU A 10 6.77 21.72 14.39
CA LEU A 10 7.95 21.97 15.24
C LEU A 10 8.16 20.86 16.29
N VAL A 11 8.31 19.60 15.88
CA VAL A 11 9.10 18.60 16.62
C VAL A 11 9.79 17.67 15.60
N ALA A 12 10.69 18.25 14.80
CA ALA A 12 11.66 17.49 14.01
C ALA A 12 13.03 18.16 14.22
N ILE A 13 13.44 18.25 15.48
CA ILE A 13 14.83 18.57 15.81
C ILE A 13 15.62 17.27 15.66
N VAL A 14 16.27 17.16 14.51
CA VAL A 14 17.64 16.70 14.32
C VAL A 14 18.16 15.78 15.45
N LEU A 15 18.05 14.47 15.24
CA LEU A 15 18.95 13.48 15.84
C LEU A 15 19.82 12.90 14.72
N SER A 16 20.53 13.78 14.01
CA SER A 16 21.67 13.40 13.20
C SER A 16 22.91 13.37 14.09
N PHE A 17 23.53 12.19 14.19
CA PHE A 17 24.95 11.99 14.51
C PHE A 17 25.52 12.85 15.65
N PHE A 18 25.22 12.42 16.87
CA PHE A 18 26.27 12.32 17.88
C PHE A 18 26.20 10.90 18.43
N ALA A 19 27.06 10.02 17.91
CA ALA A 19 27.54 8.88 18.67
C ALA A 19 28.45 9.41 19.79
N VAL A 20 27.88 10.20 20.71
CA VAL A 20 28.42 10.23 22.06
C VAL A 20 28.14 8.82 22.55
N THR A 21 29.20 8.03 22.71
CA THR A 21 29.16 6.84 23.56
C THR A 21 28.82 7.32 24.96
N ALA A 22 27.55 7.64 25.20
CA ALA A 22 27.03 7.75 26.54
C ALA A 22 27.24 6.37 27.12
N LYS A 23 28.21 6.24 28.04
CA LYS A 23 28.24 5.09 28.93
C LYS A 23 26.83 4.96 29.47
N ALA A 24 26.21 3.79 29.32
CA ALA A 24 24.89 3.55 29.90
C ALA A 24 24.96 4.01 31.36
N GLU A 25 24.16 5.02 31.72
CA GLU A 25 24.05 5.44 33.10
C GLU A 25 23.42 4.27 33.85
N THR A 26 24.15 3.72 34.82
CA THR A 26 23.64 2.65 35.68
C THR A 26 22.33 3.09 36.32
N THR A 27 21.31 2.23 36.29
CA THR A 27 20.06 2.52 37.02
C THR A 27 20.21 2.29 38.52
N ALA A 28 21.32 1.67 38.95
CA ALA A 28 21.62 1.46 40.35
C ALA A 28 21.96 2.79 41.04
N PRO A 29 21.27 3.16 42.13
CA PRO A 29 21.52 4.41 42.82
C PRO A 29 22.90 4.39 43.49
N SER A 30 23.51 5.57 43.66
CA SER A 30 24.81 5.71 44.34
C SER A 30 24.77 5.27 45.81
N TYR A 31 23.59 5.30 46.44
CA TYR A 31 23.30 4.69 47.73
C TYR A 31 21.82 4.38 47.89
N TYR A 32 21.48 3.51 48.85
CA TYR A 32 20.12 3.37 49.39
C TYR A 32 20.15 3.29 50.93
N GLU A 33 18.99 3.46 51.55
CA GLU A 33 18.83 3.31 53.00
C GLU A 33 18.21 1.95 53.34
N LEU A 34 18.78 1.30 54.35
CA LEU A 34 18.19 0.12 54.98
C LEU A 34 17.75 0.48 56.39
N ASP A 35 16.54 0.05 56.76
CA ASP A 35 16.04 0.13 58.13
C ASP A 35 16.14 -1.24 58.81
N GLY A 36 17.18 -1.39 59.63
CA GLY A 36 17.45 -2.59 60.41
C GLY A 36 16.53 -2.79 61.62
N SER A 37 15.57 -1.90 61.87
CA SER A 37 14.63 -2.07 62.99
C SER A 37 13.59 -3.17 62.76
N ASN A 38 13.33 -3.54 61.50
CA ASN A 38 12.36 -4.56 61.10
C ASN A 38 13.01 -5.84 60.55
N LEU A 39 14.19 -6.22 61.09
CA LEU A 39 14.93 -7.40 60.65
C LEU A 39 14.13 -8.69 60.89
N HIS A 40 13.77 -9.38 59.81
CA HIS A 40 13.19 -10.71 59.88
C HIS A 40 14.31 -11.76 59.90
N LYS A 41 14.46 -12.46 61.03
CA LYS A 41 15.47 -13.51 61.22
C LYS A 41 14.88 -14.85 60.82
N ILE A 42 15.57 -15.56 59.93
CA ILE A 42 15.20 -16.91 59.53
C ILE A 42 15.89 -17.89 60.46
N ASP A 43 15.13 -18.70 61.19
CA ASP A 43 15.67 -19.83 61.94
C ASP A 43 16.08 -20.94 60.97
N VAL A 44 17.34 -20.93 60.56
CA VAL A 44 17.88 -21.91 59.62
C VAL A 44 17.86 -23.33 60.20
N SER A 45 17.90 -23.47 61.53
CA SER A 45 17.91 -24.80 62.17
C SER A 45 16.61 -25.57 61.95
N TYR A 46 15.51 -24.85 61.71
CA TYR A 46 14.21 -25.41 61.32
C TYR A 46 14.28 -26.15 59.97
N TYR A 47 15.11 -25.66 59.04
CA TYR A 47 15.25 -26.25 57.70
C TYR A 47 16.49 -27.13 57.53
N LEU A 48 17.58 -26.82 58.25
CA LEU A 48 18.85 -27.52 58.23
C LEU A 48 19.26 -27.83 59.67
N SER A 49 18.88 -29.03 60.14
CA SER A 49 19.11 -29.45 61.53
C SER A 49 20.59 -29.36 61.94
N ASN A 50 20.86 -28.76 63.11
CA ASN A 50 22.20 -28.48 63.63
C ASN A 50 23.06 -27.54 62.74
N SER A 51 22.40 -26.69 61.95
CA SER A 51 23.06 -25.59 61.27
C SER A 51 23.32 -24.44 62.25
N THR A 52 24.52 -23.85 62.15
CA THR A 52 24.92 -22.64 62.87
C THR A 52 24.81 -21.40 61.98
N ILE A 53 24.27 -21.54 60.77
CA ILE A 53 24.09 -20.44 59.83
C ILE A 53 22.93 -19.60 60.32
N ASN A 54 23.15 -18.29 60.44
CA ASN A 54 22.08 -17.32 60.66
C ASN A 54 21.86 -16.56 59.37
N MET A 55 20.59 -16.39 58.98
CA MET A 55 20.24 -15.60 57.80
C MET A 55 19.12 -14.62 58.12
N GLU A 56 19.23 -13.45 57.52
CA GLU A 56 18.31 -12.35 57.75
C GLU A 56 17.70 -11.92 56.41
N PHE A 57 16.38 -11.87 56.40
CA PHE A 57 15.58 -11.43 55.26
C PHE A 57 15.48 -9.90 55.28
N LYS A 58 15.79 -9.26 54.15
CA LYS A 58 15.84 -7.78 54.06
C LYS A 58 15.10 -7.25 52.88
N LYS A 59 14.54 -6.07 53.11
CA LYS A 59 14.02 -5.17 52.09
C LYS A 59 14.63 -3.78 52.30
N THR A 60 14.91 -3.09 51.21
CA THR A 60 15.18 -1.65 51.21
C THR A 60 13.94 -0.88 51.68
N THR A 61 14.09 0.42 51.96
CA THR A 61 12.95 1.28 52.35
C THR A 61 11.85 1.35 51.27
N ASP A 62 12.18 1.12 50.01
CA ASP A 62 11.26 1.01 48.86
C ASP A 62 10.77 -0.42 48.59
N GLY A 63 11.14 -1.39 49.44
CA GLY A 63 10.59 -2.75 49.42
C GLY A 63 11.36 -3.76 48.55
N GLN A 64 12.46 -3.38 47.91
CA GLN A 64 13.32 -4.27 47.12
C GLN A 64 14.04 -5.25 48.04
N ILE A 65 13.96 -6.55 47.73
CA ILE A 65 14.70 -7.57 48.48
C ILE A 65 16.19 -7.50 48.11
N VAL A 66 17.04 -7.52 49.12
CA VAL A 66 18.51 -7.50 48.98
C VAL A 66 19.12 -8.70 49.67
N TYR A 67 20.22 -9.22 49.13
CA TYR A 67 20.99 -10.30 49.75
C TYR A 67 22.27 -9.79 50.37
N CYS A 68 22.59 -10.30 51.54
CA CYS A 68 23.80 -9.95 52.27
C CYS A 68 25.02 -10.54 51.56
N THR A 69 26.13 -9.80 51.46
CA THR A 69 27.35 -10.29 50.79
C THR A 69 28.41 -10.81 51.76
N GLU A 70 28.28 -10.51 53.06
CA GLU A 70 29.30 -10.80 54.08
C GLU A 70 28.73 -11.57 55.28
N ARG A 71 28.56 -12.89 55.16
CA ARG A 71 27.94 -13.76 56.17
C ARG A 71 28.48 -13.59 57.60
N SER A 72 29.79 -13.36 57.77
CA SER A 72 30.45 -13.36 59.08
C SER A 72 30.24 -12.06 59.89
N LYS A 73 29.72 -11.01 59.27
CA LYS A 73 29.49 -9.71 59.93
C LYS A 73 28.05 -9.64 60.48
N THR A 74 27.77 -8.69 61.35
CA THR A 74 26.39 -8.47 61.84
C THR A 74 25.70 -7.41 60.99
N PHE A 75 24.38 -7.36 61.03
CA PHE A 75 23.67 -6.25 60.42
C PHE A 75 23.53 -5.04 61.33
N TYR A 76 23.44 -3.89 60.68
CA TYR A 76 23.08 -2.66 61.35
C TYR A 76 21.62 -2.75 61.81
N THR A 77 21.36 -2.49 63.10
CA THR A 77 20.03 -2.63 63.74
C THR A 77 19.19 -1.35 63.69
N GLY A 78 19.72 -0.26 63.12
CA GLY A 78 19.00 1.00 62.89
C GLY A 78 18.91 1.37 61.40
N ARG A 79 18.75 2.66 61.09
CA ARG A 79 18.85 3.16 59.71
C ARG A 79 20.28 3.48 59.32
N ALA A 80 20.76 2.88 58.22
CA ALA A 80 22.07 3.19 57.66
C ALA A 80 22.01 3.34 56.14
N LYS A 81 22.89 4.21 55.62
CA LYS A 81 23.15 4.35 54.18
C LYS A 81 24.14 3.29 53.73
N TYR A 82 23.82 2.66 52.62
CA TYR A 82 24.62 1.65 51.94
C TYR A 82 25.03 2.23 50.60
N TYR A 83 26.35 2.37 50.37
CA TYR A 83 26.93 3.04 49.22
C TYR A 83 27.37 2.01 48.18
N LEU A 84 27.14 2.32 46.91
CA LEU A 84 27.50 1.49 45.76
C LEU A 84 29.02 1.25 45.72
N ILE A 85 29.43 -0.01 45.64
CA ILE A 85 30.84 -0.42 45.57
C ILE A 85 31.23 -0.85 44.16
N GLY A 86 30.38 -1.65 43.50
CA GLY A 86 30.68 -2.15 42.16
C GLY A 86 29.74 -3.25 41.69
N GLU A 87 29.88 -3.60 40.42
CA GLU A 87 29.15 -4.69 39.76
C GLU A 87 29.68 -6.05 40.23
N MET A 88 28.77 -6.99 40.49
CA MET A 88 29.08 -8.37 40.89
C MET A 88 29.13 -9.31 39.68
N ASP A 89 29.66 -10.52 39.90
CA ASP A 89 29.76 -11.56 38.89
C ASP A 89 28.37 -11.94 38.29
N GLN A 90 28.30 -12.17 36.97
CA GLN A 90 27.07 -12.54 36.26
C GLN A 90 26.40 -13.81 36.82
N ARG A 91 27.14 -14.69 37.47
CA ARG A 91 26.59 -15.86 38.17
C ARG A 91 25.63 -15.45 39.28
N ILE A 92 25.91 -14.33 39.96
CA ILE A 92 25.00 -13.76 40.97
C ILE A 92 23.75 -13.17 40.29
N VAL A 93 23.88 -12.56 39.11
CA VAL A 93 22.72 -12.11 38.32
C VAL A 93 21.78 -13.28 38.03
N TYR A 94 22.31 -14.44 37.63
CA TYR A 94 21.51 -15.64 37.43
C TYR A 94 20.73 -16.04 38.70
N LEU A 95 21.38 -16.02 39.87
CA LEU A 95 20.74 -16.35 41.14
C LEU A 95 19.60 -15.38 41.45
N PHE A 96 19.77 -14.08 41.23
CA PHE A 96 18.71 -13.11 41.45
C PHE A 96 17.56 -13.27 40.45
N GLN A 97 17.84 -13.63 39.20
CA GLN A 97 16.79 -13.84 38.18
C GLN A 97 16.01 -15.15 38.37
N ASN A 98 16.66 -16.19 38.87
CA ASN A 98 16.10 -17.56 38.96
C ASN A 98 15.84 -18.04 40.38
N GLY A 99 16.19 -17.25 41.39
CA GLY A 99 15.86 -17.45 42.79
C GLY A 99 14.84 -16.43 43.28
N TYR A 100 14.64 -16.40 44.59
CA TYR A 100 13.67 -15.53 45.24
C TYR A 100 14.14 -14.06 45.23
N PRO A 101 13.27 -13.06 45.03
CA PRO A 101 11.82 -13.16 44.86
C PRO A 101 11.34 -13.35 43.42
N ASN A 102 12.23 -13.28 42.42
CA ASN A 102 11.82 -13.33 41.00
C ASN A 102 11.26 -14.70 40.60
N LYS A 103 11.70 -15.76 41.28
CA LYS A 103 11.15 -17.10 41.15
C LYS A 103 10.90 -17.73 42.52
N THR A 104 9.66 -18.14 42.73
CA THR A 104 9.25 -18.97 43.87
C THR A 104 9.82 -20.38 43.71
N ILE A 105 10.37 -20.95 44.79
CA ILE A 105 11.01 -22.28 44.78
C ILE A 105 10.09 -23.30 45.46
N PHE A 106 9.70 -23.03 46.70
CA PHE A 106 8.86 -23.89 47.55
C PHE A 106 7.51 -23.26 47.90
N GLY A 107 7.30 -21.98 47.59
CA GLY A 107 6.08 -21.25 48.01
C GLY A 107 6.14 -20.77 49.46
N ASN A 108 7.30 -20.86 50.11
CA ASN A 108 7.53 -20.37 51.47
C ASN A 108 8.65 -19.33 51.42
N ALA A 109 8.32 -18.07 51.73
CA ALA A 109 9.24 -16.94 51.55
C ALA A 109 10.57 -17.11 52.30
N ASP A 110 10.54 -17.60 53.54
CA ASP A 110 11.74 -17.81 54.35
C ASP A 110 12.62 -18.92 53.75
N LYS A 111 12.01 -20.04 53.36
CA LYS A 111 12.71 -21.15 52.73
C LYS A 111 13.29 -20.78 51.36
N ASP A 112 12.54 -20.02 50.57
CA ASP A 112 12.93 -19.59 49.23
C ASP A 112 14.08 -18.56 49.28
N TYR A 113 13.98 -17.59 50.20
CA TYR A 113 15.03 -16.63 50.46
C TYR A 113 16.28 -17.33 51.02
N LEU A 114 16.13 -18.24 52.00
CA LEU A 114 17.24 -19.02 52.55
C LEU A 114 18.00 -19.77 51.47
N THR A 115 17.27 -20.45 50.57
CA THR A 115 17.87 -21.25 49.49
C THR A 115 18.66 -20.38 48.51
N THR A 116 18.10 -19.24 48.12
CA THR A 116 18.76 -18.29 47.22
C THR A 116 19.96 -17.62 47.89
N GLY A 117 19.81 -17.20 49.15
CA GLY A 117 20.87 -16.56 49.93
C GLY A 117 22.05 -17.49 50.19
N LEU A 118 21.81 -18.78 50.45
CA LEU A 118 22.86 -19.79 50.57
C LEU A 118 23.62 -19.96 49.26
N ALA A 119 22.93 -19.96 48.12
CA ALA A 119 23.57 -20.00 46.80
C ALA A 119 24.42 -18.75 46.54
N VAL A 120 23.95 -17.55 46.92
CA VAL A 120 24.71 -16.29 46.82
C VAL A 120 26.00 -16.39 47.65
N TRP A 121 25.91 -16.77 48.91
CA TRP A 121 27.08 -16.93 49.78
C TRP A 121 28.04 -17.99 49.28
N TYR A 122 27.54 -19.11 48.77
CA TYR A 122 28.38 -20.17 48.21
C TYR A 122 29.16 -19.70 46.98
N LEU A 123 28.54 -18.92 46.09
CA LEU A 123 29.23 -18.39 44.91
C LEU A 123 30.23 -17.28 45.26
N ILE A 124 29.96 -16.49 46.30
CA ILE A 124 30.90 -15.47 46.80
C ILE A 124 32.13 -16.14 47.43
N ASN A 125 31.92 -17.15 48.27
CA ASN A 125 33.00 -17.88 48.93
C ASN A 125 32.65 -19.37 49.12
N PRO A 126 32.98 -20.25 48.16
CA PRO A 126 32.66 -21.67 48.25
C PRO A 126 33.48 -22.39 49.33
N ASN A 127 34.58 -21.78 49.79
CA ASN A 127 35.47 -22.31 50.82
C ASN A 127 35.07 -21.87 52.24
N ASP A 128 33.95 -21.16 52.42
CA ASP A 128 33.46 -20.84 53.76
C ASP A 128 33.16 -22.15 54.51
N TYR A 129 33.73 -22.29 55.72
CA TYR A 129 33.57 -23.46 56.59
C TYR A 129 32.10 -23.83 56.83
N SER A 130 31.18 -22.88 56.75
CA SER A 130 29.74 -23.11 56.88
C SER A 130 29.20 -24.06 55.81
N PHE A 131 29.86 -24.16 54.65
CA PHE A 131 29.49 -25.05 53.56
C PHE A 131 30.12 -26.44 53.62
N GLN A 132 30.98 -26.75 54.62
CA GLN A 132 31.67 -28.05 54.70
C GLN A 132 30.76 -29.28 54.81
N HIS A 133 29.50 -29.06 55.21
CA HIS A 133 28.50 -30.11 55.38
C HIS A 133 27.47 -30.14 54.25
N PHE A 134 27.62 -29.29 53.23
CA PHE A 134 26.78 -29.27 52.05
C PHE A 134 27.42 -30.14 50.98
N ASP A 135 26.69 -31.14 50.51
CA ASP A 135 27.05 -31.93 49.34
C ASP A 135 26.09 -31.54 48.21
N LEU A 136 26.52 -30.63 47.32
CA LEU A 136 25.70 -30.13 46.22
C LEU A 136 25.49 -31.18 45.12
N GLU A 137 26.37 -32.19 45.02
CA GLU A 137 26.22 -33.27 44.03
C GLU A 137 25.11 -34.23 44.45
N LYS A 138 25.09 -34.62 45.73
CA LYS A 138 24.07 -35.52 46.28
C LYS A 138 22.83 -34.80 46.79
N GLY A 139 22.88 -33.48 46.95
CA GLY A 139 21.79 -32.70 47.51
C GLY A 139 21.55 -33.00 48.99
N THR A 140 22.62 -33.19 49.76
CA THR A 140 22.54 -33.57 51.18
C THR A 140 23.18 -32.53 52.09
N TYR A 141 22.65 -32.41 53.31
CA TYR A 141 23.23 -31.63 54.40
C TYR A 141 23.59 -32.59 55.55
N ARG A 142 24.87 -32.61 55.95
CA ARG A 142 25.41 -33.55 56.96
C ARG A 142 25.05 -35.01 56.64
N GLY A 143 25.08 -35.37 55.35
CA GLY A 143 24.77 -36.72 54.86
C GLY A 143 23.29 -37.11 54.88
N LYS A 144 22.38 -36.18 55.18
CA LYS A 144 20.93 -36.38 55.08
C LYS A 144 20.36 -35.63 53.89
N ASP A 145 19.37 -36.21 53.22
CA ASP A 145 18.66 -35.58 52.11
C ASP A 145 18.10 -34.22 52.52
N SER A 146 18.33 -33.21 51.68
CA SER A 146 17.83 -31.86 51.90
C SER A 146 17.31 -31.25 50.61
N ASP A 147 16.03 -30.85 50.61
CA ASP A 147 15.43 -30.19 49.47
C ASP A 147 16.04 -28.79 49.21
N ILE A 148 16.37 -28.05 50.26
CA ILE A 148 17.12 -26.79 50.16
C ILE A 148 18.45 -27.01 49.45
N VAL A 149 19.24 -28.02 49.85
CA VAL A 149 20.54 -28.26 49.22
C VAL A 149 20.39 -28.67 47.76
N ARG A 150 19.37 -29.47 47.42
CA ARG A 150 19.07 -29.82 46.02
C ARG A 150 18.71 -28.60 45.18
N GLU A 151 17.82 -27.72 45.65
CA GLU A 151 17.43 -26.53 44.90
C GLU A 151 18.57 -25.49 44.84
N MET A 152 19.32 -25.34 45.92
CA MET A 152 20.57 -24.55 45.94
C MET A 152 21.56 -25.07 44.89
N ALA A 153 21.78 -26.38 44.81
CA ALA A 153 22.67 -26.98 43.82
C ALA A 153 22.20 -26.70 42.38
N LYS A 154 20.89 -26.77 42.11
CA LYS A 154 20.33 -26.39 40.80
C LYS A 154 20.60 -24.91 40.46
N LEU A 155 20.43 -24.02 41.42
CA LEU A 155 20.73 -22.60 41.25
C LEU A 155 22.22 -22.36 40.96
N VAL A 156 23.12 -22.96 41.74
CA VAL A 156 24.58 -22.85 41.56
C VAL A 156 25.02 -23.43 40.22
N ASN A 157 24.52 -24.62 39.85
CA ASN A 157 24.85 -25.25 38.57
C ASN A 157 24.33 -24.44 37.38
N GLY A 158 23.13 -23.88 37.49
CA GLY A 158 22.60 -22.97 36.49
C GLY A 158 23.44 -21.69 36.36
N ALA A 159 23.87 -21.13 37.49
CA ALA A 159 24.73 -19.95 37.51
C ALA A 159 26.07 -20.20 36.84
N ASN A 160 26.73 -21.33 37.12
CA ASN A 160 28.02 -21.68 36.52
C ASN A 160 27.96 -21.84 34.98
N ASN A 161 26.78 -22.16 34.43
CA ASN A 161 26.55 -22.27 32.99
C ASN A 161 25.91 -21.02 32.38
N TYR A 162 25.62 -19.99 33.18
CA TYR A 162 24.91 -18.81 32.73
C TYR A 162 25.80 -17.93 31.86
N LYS A 163 25.23 -17.53 30.72
CA LYS A 163 25.73 -16.44 29.90
C LYS A 163 24.59 -15.48 29.69
N GLN A 164 24.77 -14.24 30.16
CA GLN A 164 23.76 -13.22 29.97
C GLN A 164 23.57 -12.94 28.47
N ALA A 165 22.31 -12.99 28.02
CA ALA A 165 21.96 -12.66 26.65
C ALA A 165 21.87 -11.14 26.49
N GLU A 166 22.57 -10.61 25.49
CA GLU A 166 22.42 -9.22 25.07
C GLU A 166 21.02 -9.00 24.46
N PRO A 167 20.30 -7.95 24.88
CA PRO A 167 18.99 -7.67 24.33
C PRO A 167 19.13 -7.21 22.88
N THR A 168 18.41 -7.87 21.97
CA THR A 168 18.43 -7.54 20.54
C THR A 168 17.02 -7.57 19.96
N ILE A 169 16.83 -6.79 18.90
CA ILE A 169 15.63 -6.83 18.07
C ILE A 169 16.03 -7.08 16.62
N LYS A 170 15.17 -7.77 15.88
CA LYS A 170 15.29 -7.94 14.43
C LYS A 170 13.96 -7.60 13.78
N LEU A 171 13.99 -6.74 12.76
CA LEU A 171 12.80 -6.41 11.98
C LEU A 171 12.58 -7.49 10.92
N ASN A 172 11.34 -7.98 10.82
CA ASN A 172 10.96 -9.09 9.95
C ASN A 172 9.77 -8.73 9.06
N GLY A 173 9.72 -9.37 7.90
CA GLY A 173 8.65 -9.23 6.91
C GLY A 173 9.18 -9.28 5.48
N ASN A 174 8.27 -9.29 4.50
CA ASN A 174 8.65 -9.14 3.09
C ASN A 174 9.04 -7.68 2.82
N THR A 175 10.16 -7.49 2.12
CA THR A 175 10.73 -6.18 1.77
C THR A 175 10.10 -5.57 0.52
N ASN A 176 9.43 -6.37 -0.31
CA ASN A 176 8.77 -5.88 -1.51
C ASN A 176 7.47 -5.16 -1.15
N LEU A 177 7.32 -3.94 -1.65
CA LEU A 177 6.08 -3.20 -1.65
C LEU A 177 5.16 -3.69 -2.78
N THR A 178 3.86 -3.74 -2.50
CA THR A 178 2.83 -4.15 -3.47
C THR A 178 1.72 -3.11 -3.55
N LEU A 179 1.09 -2.95 -4.72
CA LEU A 179 -0.02 -2.02 -4.87
C LEU A 179 -1.22 -2.46 -4.00
N SER A 180 -1.84 -1.52 -3.30
CA SER A 180 -3.07 -1.74 -2.54
C SER A 180 -4.26 -1.99 -3.46
N SER A 181 -5.29 -2.68 -2.95
CA SER A 181 -6.50 -3.01 -3.71
C SER A 181 -7.28 -1.78 -4.20
N ASP A 182 -7.18 -0.65 -3.51
CA ASP A 182 -7.78 0.64 -3.92
C ASP A 182 -6.90 1.44 -4.89
N GLY A 183 -5.69 0.94 -5.21
CA GLY A 183 -4.74 1.57 -6.11
C GLY A 183 -4.11 2.86 -5.60
N LYS A 184 -4.31 3.23 -4.32
CA LYS A 184 -3.85 4.52 -3.77
C LYS A 184 -2.45 4.48 -3.17
N TYR A 185 -2.01 3.30 -2.71
CA TYR A 185 -0.74 3.14 -2.00
C TYR A 185 0.04 1.93 -2.50
N TYR A 186 1.36 2.01 -2.45
CA TYR A 186 2.19 0.81 -2.34
C TYR A 186 2.39 0.49 -0.87
N VAL A 187 2.07 -0.74 -0.47
CA VAL A 187 2.02 -1.16 0.93
C VAL A 187 3.03 -2.26 1.21
N SER A 188 3.62 -2.24 2.40
CA SER A 188 4.44 -3.35 2.88
C SER A 188 3.56 -4.53 3.28
N SER A 189 4.18 -5.69 3.45
CA SER A 189 3.59 -6.77 4.25
C SER A 189 3.41 -6.35 5.72
N ASN A 190 2.79 -7.19 6.55
CA ASN A 190 2.72 -6.99 7.99
C ASN A 190 4.11 -7.15 8.61
N LEU A 191 4.80 -6.04 8.85
CA LEU A 191 6.12 -5.98 9.46
C LEU A 191 6.01 -6.06 10.98
N GLY A 192 7.05 -6.56 11.62
CA GLY A 192 7.14 -6.59 13.09
C GLY A 192 8.51 -7.04 13.55
N ILE A 193 8.75 -7.00 14.86
CA ILE A 193 10.04 -7.36 15.43
C ILE A 193 10.03 -8.76 16.03
N THR A 194 11.19 -9.41 16.05
CA THR A 194 11.51 -10.50 16.97
C THR A 194 12.53 -10.00 17.98
N THR A 195 12.43 -10.47 19.23
CA THR A 195 13.26 -10.00 20.34
C THR A 195 14.03 -11.14 20.98
N THR A 196 15.28 -10.89 21.37
CA THR A 196 16.06 -11.78 22.24
C THR A 196 16.43 -11.04 23.52
N GLY A 197 16.47 -11.74 24.65
CA GLY A 197 16.80 -11.13 25.95
C GLY A 197 15.68 -10.27 26.53
N ASN A 198 16.02 -9.41 27.48
CA ASN A 198 15.06 -8.51 28.12
C ASN A 198 14.86 -7.25 27.27
N VAL A 199 13.76 -7.21 26.52
CA VAL A 199 13.34 -6.06 25.71
C VAL A 199 11.97 -5.62 26.23
N LYS A 200 11.81 -4.31 26.46
CA LYS A 200 10.55 -3.70 26.90
C LYS A 200 9.40 -4.04 25.96
N ASP A 201 8.18 -3.88 26.46
CA ASP A 201 6.96 -4.29 25.77
C ASP A 201 6.52 -3.37 24.63
N SER A 202 7.36 -2.42 24.22
CA SER A 202 7.08 -1.52 23.10
C SER A 202 8.32 -1.24 22.26
N TYR A 203 8.07 -0.87 21.01
CA TYR A 203 9.07 -0.40 20.06
C TYR A 203 8.51 0.74 19.21
N THR A 204 9.41 1.59 18.71
CA THR A 204 9.09 2.68 17.81
C THR A 204 9.62 2.39 16.41
N VAL A 205 8.93 2.93 15.40
CA VAL A 205 9.29 2.79 13.99
C VAL A 205 9.51 4.17 13.40
N SER A 206 10.59 4.32 12.64
CA SER A 206 10.87 5.53 11.85
C SER A 206 11.28 5.15 10.43
N LEU A 207 11.13 6.11 9.51
CA LEU A 207 11.46 5.95 8.10
C LEU A 207 12.62 6.85 7.74
N GLU A 208 13.56 6.35 6.95
CA GLU A 208 14.72 7.09 6.44
C GLU A 208 14.73 6.98 4.92
N GLY A 209 14.66 8.14 4.24
CA GLY A 209 14.60 8.21 2.78
C GLY A 209 13.23 7.87 2.16
N ALA A 210 12.18 7.75 2.96
CA ALA A 210 10.84 7.47 2.45
C ALA A 210 10.26 8.68 1.66
N PRO A 211 9.46 8.43 0.61
CA PRO A 211 8.75 9.47 -0.12
C PRO A 211 7.81 10.30 0.77
N SER A 212 7.52 11.52 0.34
CA SER A 212 6.59 12.41 1.05
C SER A 212 5.18 11.81 1.14
N GLY A 213 4.55 11.95 2.31
CA GLY A 213 3.24 11.38 2.60
C GLY A 213 3.24 9.88 2.94
N THR A 214 4.42 9.24 3.04
CA THR A 214 4.50 7.87 3.55
C THR A 214 4.08 7.81 5.01
N ILE A 215 3.16 6.91 5.34
CA ILE A 215 2.63 6.73 6.69
C ILE A 215 2.90 5.34 7.23
N ILE A 216 2.95 5.23 8.56
CA ILE A 216 3.04 3.97 9.29
C ILE A 216 1.70 3.76 9.99
N THR A 217 1.08 2.60 9.78
CA THR A 217 -0.18 2.24 10.46
C THR A 217 -0.04 0.92 11.18
N ASN A 218 -0.89 0.65 12.17
CA ASN A 218 -1.13 -0.73 12.58
C ASN A 218 -1.88 -1.51 11.50
N VAL A 219 -2.08 -2.80 11.73
CA VAL A 219 -2.81 -3.69 10.80
C VAL A 219 -4.27 -3.30 10.59
N ASN A 220 -4.86 -2.51 11.50
CA ASN A 220 -6.23 -1.99 11.40
C ASN A 220 -6.29 -0.61 10.69
N GLY A 221 -5.16 -0.08 10.23
CA GLY A 221 -5.08 1.18 9.50
C GLY A 221 -5.00 2.44 10.37
N LYS A 222 -4.88 2.32 11.69
CA LYS A 222 -4.64 3.47 12.59
C LYS A 222 -3.20 3.93 12.43
N GLU A 223 -3.00 5.19 12.09
CA GLU A 223 -1.68 5.81 12.02
C GLU A 223 -1.05 5.91 13.41
N GLN A 224 0.15 5.34 13.55
CA GLN A 224 0.97 5.40 14.76
C GLN A 224 2.39 4.94 14.43
N ASN A 225 3.35 5.35 15.27
CA ASN A 225 4.76 4.99 15.12
C ASN A 225 5.31 4.21 16.33
N THR A 226 4.46 3.90 17.31
CA THR A 226 4.80 3.13 18.51
C THR A 226 3.87 1.94 18.60
N PHE A 227 4.44 0.77 18.86
CA PHE A 227 3.74 -0.50 18.80
C PHE A 227 4.10 -1.33 20.03
N SER A 228 3.15 -2.17 20.47
CA SER A 228 3.45 -3.19 21.46
C SER A 228 4.39 -4.24 20.87
N LYS A 229 5.21 -4.93 21.68
CA LYS A 229 6.25 -5.89 21.26
C LYS A 229 5.82 -6.93 20.23
N ASN A 230 4.57 -7.41 20.31
CA ASN A 230 4.01 -8.41 19.39
C ASN A 230 3.08 -7.81 18.32
N GLU A 231 2.84 -6.50 18.37
CA GLU A 231 1.99 -5.80 17.42
C GLU A 231 2.77 -5.60 16.11
N LYS A 232 2.06 -5.76 14.98
CA LYS A 232 2.60 -5.58 13.63
C LYS A 232 2.16 -4.25 13.05
N PHE A 233 2.92 -3.77 12.08
CA PHE A 233 2.65 -2.52 11.38
C PHE A 233 2.75 -2.68 9.86
N ILE A 234 2.21 -1.69 9.15
CA ILE A 234 2.23 -1.59 7.69
C ILE A 234 2.75 -0.20 7.34
N VAL A 235 3.67 -0.15 6.37
CA VAL A 235 4.10 1.11 5.75
C VAL A 235 3.29 1.31 4.47
N LYS A 236 2.73 2.50 4.29
CA LYS A 236 1.94 2.86 3.10
C LYS A 236 2.57 4.07 2.42
N VAL A 237 3.00 3.87 1.18
CA VAL A 237 3.62 4.90 0.34
C VAL A 237 2.60 5.38 -0.68
N PRO A 238 2.20 6.67 -0.69
CA PRO A 238 1.24 7.17 -1.67
C PRO A 238 1.78 7.01 -3.09
N VAL A 239 0.96 6.48 -3.99
CA VAL A 239 1.37 6.24 -5.38
C VAL A 239 1.91 7.51 -6.06
N PHE A 240 1.24 8.65 -5.87
CA PHE A 240 1.63 9.93 -6.47
C PHE A 240 3.01 10.46 -6.01
N SER A 241 3.55 9.92 -4.90
CA SER A 241 4.85 10.35 -4.36
C SER A 241 6.04 9.66 -5.04
N ILE A 242 5.79 8.62 -5.83
CA ILE A 242 6.83 7.83 -6.51
C ILE A 242 7.26 8.54 -7.80
N LYS A 243 8.56 8.81 -7.92
CA LYS A 243 9.19 9.35 -9.12
C LYS A 243 10.02 8.25 -9.78
N GLY A 244 9.40 7.42 -10.60
CA GLY A 244 10.10 6.32 -11.28
C GLY A 244 9.35 5.00 -11.24
N THR A 245 10.02 3.95 -11.70
CA THR A 245 9.59 2.55 -11.58
C THR A 245 10.23 1.84 -10.38
N THR A 246 11.23 2.44 -9.74
CA THR A 246 11.93 1.86 -8.58
C THR A 246 11.96 2.81 -7.40
N LEU A 247 11.87 2.27 -6.19
CA LEU A 247 12.07 3.00 -4.93
C LEU A 247 12.71 2.09 -3.90
N ASN A 248 13.72 2.58 -3.19
CA ASN A 248 14.26 1.93 -1.99
C ASN A 248 14.32 2.94 -0.83
N PHE A 249 13.94 2.53 0.37
CA PHE A 249 14.10 3.33 1.58
C PHE A 249 14.17 2.43 2.82
N LYS A 250 14.69 2.97 3.93
CA LYS A 250 14.88 2.20 5.16
C LYS A 250 13.72 2.40 6.13
N VAL A 251 13.34 1.30 6.76
CA VAL A 251 12.49 1.24 7.94
C VAL A 251 13.37 0.89 9.13
N ASN A 252 13.40 1.76 10.12
CA ASN A 252 14.15 1.60 11.34
C ASN A 252 13.19 1.24 12.47
N ALA A 253 13.52 0.24 13.28
CA ALA A 253 12.82 -0.07 14.51
C ALA A 253 13.77 0.12 15.70
N THR A 254 13.28 0.77 16.76
CA THR A 254 14.03 1.01 17.99
C THR A 254 13.22 0.52 19.19
N ALA A 255 13.87 -0.17 20.11
CA ALA A 255 13.30 -0.57 21.39
C ALA A 255 14.29 -0.32 22.52
N GLU A 256 13.84 -0.43 23.76
CA GLU A 256 14.73 -0.40 24.92
C GLU A 256 15.00 -1.84 25.39
N GLY A 257 16.28 -2.19 25.44
CA GLY A 257 16.78 -3.46 25.95
C GLY A 257 17.44 -3.28 27.31
N GLY A 258 17.08 -4.11 28.29
CA GLY A 258 17.67 -4.09 29.63
C GLY A 258 18.71 -5.19 29.81
N ILE A 259 19.88 -4.84 30.35
CA ILE A 259 20.89 -5.79 30.81
C ILE A 259 20.79 -5.88 32.33
N ALA A 260 20.56 -7.08 32.86
CA ALA A 260 20.41 -7.28 34.30
C ALA A 260 21.78 -7.26 34.98
N LYS A 261 21.91 -6.52 36.07
CA LYS A 261 23.15 -6.43 36.84
C LYS A 261 22.88 -6.51 38.31
N VAL A 262 23.80 -7.12 39.04
CA VAL A 262 23.77 -7.10 40.50
C VAL A 262 24.93 -6.23 40.96
N TYR A 263 24.63 -5.31 41.87
CA TYR A 263 25.62 -4.40 42.43
C TYR A 263 25.77 -4.64 43.92
N GLU A 264 27.01 -4.61 44.41
CA GLU A 264 27.34 -4.66 45.83
C GLU A 264 27.30 -3.25 46.43
N TYR A 265 26.79 -3.17 47.66
CA TYR A 265 26.70 -1.97 48.47
C TYR A 265 27.27 -2.22 49.87
N LYS A 266 27.94 -1.22 50.45
CA LYS A 266 28.47 -1.31 51.82
C LYS A 266 28.09 -0.12 52.69
N PRO A 267 27.84 -0.34 53.99
CA PRO A 267 27.64 0.75 54.93
C PRO A 267 28.95 1.47 55.24
N SER A 268 28.88 2.72 55.72
CA SER A 268 30.08 3.46 56.13
C SER A 268 30.85 2.79 57.27
N ASP A 269 30.15 2.09 58.16
CA ASP A 269 30.77 1.31 59.24
C ASP A 269 31.03 -0.12 58.76
N SER A 270 32.31 -0.41 58.52
CA SER A 270 32.81 -1.66 57.95
C SER A 270 32.56 -2.91 58.81
N ARG A 271 32.11 -2.75 60.06
CA ARG A 271 31.74 -3.86 60.95
C ARG A 271 30.44 -4.53 60.52
N TYR A 272 29.61 -3.84 59.74
CA TYR A 272 28.32 -4.38 59.30
C TYR A 272 28.40 -5.02 57.90
N GLN A 273 27.49 -5.96 57.64
CA GLN A 273 27.45 -6.69 56.36
C GLN A 273 27.18 -5.75 55.18
N GLY A 274 27.85 -5.98 54.04
CA GLY A 274 27.41 -5.48 52.74
C GLY A 274 26.14 -6.17 52.23
N THR A 275 25.53 -5.58 51.20
CA THR A 275 24.31 -6.05 50.55
C THR A 275 24.41 -6.00 49.03
N SER A 276 23.51 -6.71 48.35
CA SER A 276 23.47 -6.80 46.89
C SER A 276 22.04 -6.67 46.38
N GLY A 277 21.87 -5.94 45.29
CA GLY A 277 20.57 -5.66 44.66
C GLY A 277 20.62 -5.85 43.15
N LEU A 278 19.50 -6.30 42.56
CA LEU A 278 19.33 -6.47 41.11
C LEU A 278 18.78 -5.20 40.47
N TYR A 279 19.45 -4.74 39.43
CA TYR A 279 19.09 -3.57 38.63
C TYR A 279 19.14 -3.92 37.14
N TYR A 280 18.59 -3.05 36.30
CA TYR A 280 18.58 -3.23 34.85
C TYR A 280 19.13 -1.97 34.18
N ASP A 281 20.25 -2.11 33.47
CA ASP A 281 20.80 -1.03 32.67
C ASP A 281 20.11 -1.06 31.29
N TYR A 282 19.29 -0.04 31.01
CA TYR A 282 18.56 0.04 29.75
C TYR A 282 19.36 0.80 28.70
N LYS A 283 19.34 0.28 27.47
CA LYS A 283 19.92 0.93 26.29
C LYS A 283 18.95 0.88 25.12
N ASN A 284 19.03 1.87 24.25
CA ASN A 284 18.35 1.82 22.97
C ASN A 284 19.03 0.77 22.08
N ILE A 285 18.23 -0.15 21.56
CA ILE A 285 18.62 -1.15 20.58
C ILE A 285 17.84 -0.91 19.31
N ASN A 286 18.50 -1.03 18.16
CA ASN A 286 17.94 -0.69 16.86
C ASN A 286 18.23 -1.76 15.82
N THR A 287 17.39 -1.80 14.80
CA THR A 287 17.51 -2.65 13.62
C THR A 287 16.90 -1.92 12.45
N SER A 288 17.33 -2.25 11.24
CA SER A 288 16.75 -1.68 10.02
C SER A 288 16.45 -2.75 8.99
N LEU A 289 15.55 -2.42 8.07
CA LEU A 289 15.21 -3.22 6.90
C LEU A 289 14.98 -2.25 5.74
N GLU A 290 15.42 -2.62 4.54
CA GLU A 290 15.14 -1.84 3.33
C GLU A 290 13.85 -2.34 2.67
N LEU A 291 12.90 -1.43 2.45
CA LEU A 291 11.74 -1.69 1.62
C LEU A 291 12.06 -1.28 0.19
N LYS A 292 11.61 -2.11 -0.75
CA LYS A 292 11.86 -1.93 -2.18
C LYS A 292 10.59 -2.04 -2.99
N LEU A 293 10.48 -1.19 -4.00
CA LEU A 293 9.47 -1.23 -5.05
C LEU A 293 10.18 -1.37 -6.39
N ASN A 294 9.70 -2.27 -7.22
CA ASN A 294 10.12 -2.41 -8.60
C ASN A 294 8.87 -2.68 -9.46
N ILE A 295 8.47 -1.70 -10.26
CA ILE A 295 7.35 -1.77 -11.18
C ILE A 295 7.93 -2.16 -12.54
N VAL A 296 7.63 -3.37 -13.00
CA VAL A 296 8.04 -3.82 -14.33
C VAL A 296 7.00 -3.36 -15.33
N THR A 297 7.42 -2.56 -16.33
CA THR A 297 6.53 -2.03 -17.37
C THR A 297 7.07 -2.36 -18.76
N GLU A 298 6.16 -2.80 -19.63
CA GLU A 298 6.44 -3.10 -21.04
C GLU A 298 5.25 -2.63 -21.88
N VAL A 299 5.46 -1.61 -22.71
CA VAL A 299 4.48 -1.09 -23.65
C VAL A 299 4.78 -1.68 -25.02
N GLN A 300 3.78 -2.30 -25.62
CA GLN A 300 3.84 -2.81 -26.99
C GLN A 300 3.00 -1.90 -27.89
N ILE A 301 3.62 -1.38 -28.94
CA ILE A 301 3.03 -0.44 -29.88
C ILE A 301 3.10 -1.04 -31.29
N SER A 302 1.93 -1.26 -31.87
CA SER A 302 1.79 -1.72 -33.26
C SER A 302 1.42 -0.56 -34.17
N LYS A 303 2.04 -0.53 -35.35
CA LYS A 303 1.68 0.39 -36.42
C LYS A 303 1.23 -0.44 -37.59
N ILE A 304 -0.05 -0.42 -37.91
CA ILE A 304 -0.62 -1.39 -38.85
C ILE A 304 -1.29 -0.72 -40.05
N ASP A 305 -1.38 -1.48 -41.13
CA ASP A 305 -2.29 -1.19 -42.23
C ASP A 305 -3.74 -1.45 -41.78
N ALA A 306 -4.62 -0.47 -41.95
CA ALA A 306 -5.99 -0.54 -41.48
C ALA A 306 -6.83 -1.62 -42.18
N THR A 307 -6.48 -2.00 -43.40
CA THR A 307 -7.20 -3.02 -44.20
C THR A 307 -6.72 -4.43 -43.86
N THR A 308 -5.42 -4.64 -43.83
CA THR A 308 -4.81 -5.97 -43.69
C THR A 308 -4.51 -6.35 -42.25
N ASN A 309 -4.47 -5.36 -41.33
CA ASN A 309 -4.04 -5.49 -39.94
C ASN A 309 -2.62 -6.04 -39.76
N LYS A 310 -1.74 -5.90 -40.77
CA LYS A 310 -0.32 -6.24 -40.69
C LYS A 310 0.51 -5.04 -40.24
N GLU A 311 1.63 -5.30 -39.56
CA GLU A 311 2.61 -4.26 -39.23
C GLU A 311 3.09 -3.56 -40.50
N LEU A 312 3.22 -2.24 -40.39
CA LEU A 312 3.41 -1.31 -41.50
C LEU A 312 4.71 -0.53 -41.29
N PRO A 313 5.79 -0.88 -42.01
CA PRO A 313 7.08 -0.18 -41.92
C PRO A 313 7.05 1.23 -42.48
N GLY A 314 7.93 2.11 -41.99
CA GLY A 314 8.22 3.42 -42.61
C GLY A 314 7.51 4.63 -42.00
N ALA A 315 6.66 4.47 -40.98
CA ALA A 315 6.03 5.59 -40.28
C ALA A 315 6.96 6.18 -39.22
N HIS A 316 7.11 7.50 -39.17
CA HIS A 316 7.80 8.15 -38.04
C HIS A 316 6.84 8.43 -36.89
N LEU A 317 7.03 7.72 -35.79
CA LEU A 317 6.17 7.73 -34.60
C LEU A 317 6.89 8.37 -33.42
N VAL A 318 6.14 9.12 -32.62
CA VAL A 318 6.66 9.85 -31.46
C VAL A 318 5.76 9.58 -30.26
N VAL A 319 6.35 9.16 -29.15
CA VAL A 319 5.69 9.03 -27.85
C VAL A 319 6.09 10.19 -26.95
N LYS A 320 5.11 10.88 -26.38
CA LYS A 320 5.31 11.98 -25.43
C LYS A 320 4.68 11.69 -24.09
N ASP A 321 5.29 12.20 -23.01
CA ASP A 321 4.67 12.22 -21.68
C ASP A 321 3.61 13.32 -21.57
N ALA A 322 2.91 13.36 -20.43
CA ALA A 322 1.89 14.37 -20.14
C ALA A 322 2.40 15.83 -20.14
N ASN A 323 3.72 16.05 -20.06
CA ASN A 323 4.35 17.38 -20.14
C ASN A 323 4.78 17.74 -21.58
N GLY A 324 4.53 16.85 -22.54
CA GLY A 324 4.94 17.01 -23.94
C GLY A 324 6.40 16.66 -24.20
N LYS A 325 7.13 16.08 -23.22
CA LYS A 325 8.50 15.62 -23.43
C LYS A 325 8.49 14.36 -24.28
N VAL A 326 9.31 14.32 -25.33
CA VAL A 326 9.54 13.10 -26.12
C VAL A 326 10.23 12.06 -25.25
N ILE A 327 9.59 10.89 -25.14
CA ILE A 327 10.07 9.74 -24.38
C ILE A 327 10.72 8.72 -25.30
N ASP A 328 10.16 8.56 -26.50
CA ASP A 328 10.69 7.69 -27.52
C ASP A 328 10.22 8.15 -28.91
N GLU A 329 11.02 7.88 -29.93
CA GLU A 329 10.68 8.13 -31.33
C GLU A 329 11.37 7.11 -32.24
N TRP A 330 10.65 6.60 -33.24
CA TRP A 330 11.19 5.55 -34.12
C TRP A 330 10.50 5.55 -35.48
N ILE A 331 11.12 4.86 -36.44
CA ILE A 331 10.50 4.47 -37.71
C ILE A 331 9.91 3.07 -37.54
N SER A 332 8.63 2.89 -37.83
CA SER A 332 7.96 1.59 -37.71
C SER A 332 8.60 0.54 -38.62
N THR A 333 8.50 -0.73 -38.21
CA THR A 333 9.04 -1.88 -38.94
C THR A 333 7.97 -2.95 -39.12
N GLU A 334 8.34 -4.15 -39.57
CA GLU A 334 7.44 -5.32 -39.60
C GLU A 334 7.27 -5.96 -38.21
N GLU A 335 7.93 -5.42 -37.18
CA GLU A 335 7.87 -5.88 -35.79
C GLU A 335 7.20 -4.86 -34.88
N VAL A 336 6.55 -5.37 -33.82
CA VAL A 336 5.97 -4.56 -32.74
C VAL A 336 7.08 -3.80 -32.01
N HIS A 337 6.87 -2.50 -31.80
CA HIS A 337 7.80 -1.69 -31.03
C HIS A 337 7.58 -1.86 -29.53
N VAL A 338 8.66 -2.02 -28.77
CA VAL A 338 8.60 -2.34 -27.34
C VAL A 338 9.34 -1.29 -26.52
N ILE A 339 8.62 -0.60 -25.64
CA ILE A 339 9.18 0.38 -24.70
C ILE A 339 9.14 -0.20 -23.28
N LYS A 340 10.30 -0.34 -22.65
CA LYS A 340 10.43 -0.87 -21.28
C LYS A 340 10.73 0.24 -20.28
N GLY A 341 10.24 0.08 -19.06
CA GLY A 341 10.60 0.96 -17.94
C GLY A 341 9.94 2.34 -17.98
N LEU A 342 8.82 2.49 -18.70
CA LEU A 342 7.98 3.67 -18.58
C LEU A 342 7.41 3.79 -17.18
N ASN A 343 7.43 5.01 -16.64
CA ASN A 343 6.80 5.31 -15.36
C ASN A 343 5.27 5.22 -15.49
N PRO A 344 4.55 4.84 -14.42
CA PRO A 344 3.10 4.96 -14.40
C PRO A 344 2.65 6.39 -14.74
N GLY A 345 1.66 6.51 -15.62
CA GLY A 345 1.22 7.79 -16.15
C GLY A 345 0.57 7.70 -17.52
N LYS A 346 0.11 8.86 -18.00
CA LYS A 346 -0.49 9.01 -19.33
C LYS A 346 0.55 9.46 -20.35
N TYR A 347 0.45 8.89 -21.53
CA TYR A 347 1.31 9.16 -22.67
C TYR A 347 0.46 9.37 -23.93
N THR A 348 1.05 10.04 -24.92
CA THR A 348 0.46 10.18 -26.25
C THR A 348 1.38 9.61 -27.30
N LEU A 349 0.80 8.97 -28.31
CA LEU A 349 1.46 8.49 -29.53
C LEU A 349 0.92 9.30 -30.72
N THR A 350 1.82 9.85 -31.52
CA THR A 350 1.50 10.61 -32.74
C THR A 350 2.37 10.14 -33.90
N GLU A 351 1.79 10.11 -35.11
CA GLU A 351 2.56 9.99 -36.35
C GLU A 351 2.96 11.38 -36.84
N THR A 352 4.18 11.49 -37.36
CA THR A 352 4.70 12.76 -37.91
C THR A 352 5.15 12.65 -39.35
N ILE A 353 5.42 11.43 -39.83
CA ILE A 353 5.69 11.10 -41.24
C ILE A 353 4.97 9.79 -41.54
N ALA A 354 4.15 9.77 -42.60
CA ALA A 354 3.47 8.57 -43.06
C ALA A 354 4.44 7.66 -43.85
N PRO A 355 4.21 6.34 -43.87
CA PRO A 355 4.83 5.45 -44.84
C PRO A 355 4.52 5.86 -46.29
N GLU A 356 5.39 5.50 -47.22
CA GLU A 356 5.16 5.73 -48.65
C GLU A 356 3.87 5.05 -49.13
N GLY A 357 3.00 5.79 -49.83
CA GLY A 357 1.71 5.30 -50.34
C GLY A 357 0.61 5.22 -49.28
N TYR A 358 0.82 5.77 -48.08
CA TYR A 358 -0.16 5.84 -46.99
C TYR A 358 -0.43 7.29 -46.59
N VAL A 359 -1.65 7.54 -46.14
CA VAL A 359 -2.01 8.85 -45.58
C VAL A 359 -1.45 9.01 -44.17
N LEU A 360 -0.99 10.22 -43.84
CA LEU A 360 -0.58 10.62 -42.49
C LEU A 360 -1.76 10.57 -41.52
N SER A 361 -1.62 9.80 -40.45
CA SER A 361 -2.58 9.73 -39.36
C SER A 361 -2.56 11.02 -38.54
N THR A 362 -3.70 11.72 -38.49
CA THR A 362 -3.93 12.87 -37.60
C THR A 362 -4.38 12.45 -36.19
N GLU A 363 -4.61 11.14 -35.96
CA GLU A 363 -5.03 10.60 -34.68
C GLU A 363 -3.92 10.74 -33.62
N THR A 364 -4.28 11.27 -32.45
CA THR A 364 -3.43 11.23 -31.25
C THR A 364 -3.94 10.14 -30.31
N ILE A 365 -3.20 9.05 -30.21
CA ILE A 365 -3.58 7.93 -29.33
C ILE A 365 -3.08 8.22 -27.93
N THR A 366 -4.00 8.24 -26.96
CA THR A 366 -3.64 8.35 -25.53
C THR A 366 -3.64 6.96 -24.91
N PHE A 367 -2.57 6.62 -24.19
CA PHE A 367 -2.47 5.37 -23.44
C PHE A 367 -1.96 5.61 -22.02
N GLU A 368 -2.25 4.66 -21.11
CA GLU A 368 -1.87 4.76 -19.70
C GLU A 368 -1.08 3.53 -19.27
N VAL A 369 0.05 3.79 -18.61
CA VAL A 369 0.78 2.80 -17.81
C VAL A 369 0.24 2.88 -16.39
N LYS A 370 -0.40 1.81 -15.92
CA LYS A 370 -0.98 1.74 -14.59
C LYS A 370 0.08 1.54 -13.51
N ASN A 371 -0.30 1.80 -12.27
CA ASN A 371 0.57 1.66 -11.09
C ASN A 371 0.99 0.21 -10.78
N ASP A 372 0.26 -0.78 -11.28
CA ASP A 372 0.65 -2.19 -11.21
C ASP A 372 1.58 -2.61 -12.36
N GLY A 373 1.90 -1.68 -13.27
CA GLY A 373 2.69 -1.91 -14.47
C GLY A 373 1.90 -2.39 -15.69
N THR A 374 0.58 -2.58 -15.56
CA THR A 374 -0.29 -2.95 -16.68
C THR A 374 -0.40 -1.80 -17.68
N VAL A 375 -0.41 -2.12 -18.97
CA VAL A 375 -0.50 -1.16 -20.06
C VAL A 375 -1.75 -1.40 -20.89
N THR A 376 -2.41 -0.33 -21.35
CA THR A 376 -3.47 -0.42 -22.36
C THR A 376 -2.87 -0.75 -23.73
N LYS A 377 -3.48 -1.67 -24.49
CA LYS A 377 -3.03 -2.01 -25.86
C LYS A 377 -2.95 -0.75 -26.73
N VAL A 378 -1.82 -0.54 -27.42
CA VAL A 378 -1.57 0.63 -28.28
C VAL A 378 -1.45 0.18 -29.73
N VAL A 379 -2.34 0.66 -30.59
CA VAL A 379 -2.33 0.34 -32.02
C VAL A 379 -2.68 1.60 -32.82
N MET A 380 -1.79 2.02 -33.69
CA MET A 380 -2.04 3.09 -34.66
C MET A 380 -2.22 2.51 -36.06
N LYS A 381 -3.13 3.10 -36.85
CA LYS A 381 -3.49 2.60 -38.19
C LYS A 381 -3.30 3.67 -39.25
N ASN A 382 -2.82 3.28 -40.45
CA ASN A 382 -2.92 4.13 -41.64
C ASN A 382 -3.73 3.45 -42.75
N TYR A 383 -4.26 4.29 -43.63
CA TYR A 383 -4.95 3.93 -44.86
C TYR A 383 -4.07 4.23 -46.07
N LEU A 384 -4.20 3.43 -47.14
CA LEU A 384 -3.50 3.67 -48.40
C LEU A 384 -4.02 4.95 -49.05
N GLU A 385 -3.11 5.76 -49.58
CA GLU A 385 -3.35 7.08 -50.18
C GLU A 385 -4.33 7.03 -51.38
N ASP A 386 -4.33 5.91 -52.12
CA ASP A 386 -5.14 5.72 -53.33
C ASP A 386 -6.41 4.88 -53.15
N LYS A 387 -6.73 4.43 -51.93
CA LYS A 387 -7.96 3.63 -51.71
C LYS A 387 -9.16 4.53 -51.45
N PRO A 388 -10.23 4.43 -52.24
CA PRO A 388 -11.38 5.30 -52.06
C PRO A 388 -12.15 4.98 -50.76
N ILE A 389 -12.70 6.01 -50.13
CA ILE A 389 -13.39 6.01 -48.84
C ILE A 389 -14.90 5.84 -49.09
N PRO A 390 -15.58 4.82 -48.54
CA PRO A 390 -17.01 4.62 -48.76
C PRO A 390 -17.86 5.81 -48.30
N VAL A 391 -18.83 6.22 -49.12
CA VAL A 391 -19.70 7.38 -48.85
C VAL A 391 -21.17 6.99 -48.94
N SER A 392 -21.99 7.50 -48.01
CA SER A 392 -23.44 7.33 -47.98
C SER A 392 -24.13 8.68 -48.19
N ILE A 393 -25.07 8.75 -49.14
CA ILE A 393 -25.77 9.97 -49.54
C ILE A 393 -27.28 9.74 -49.44
N SER A 394 -27.98 10.60 -48.69
CA SER A 394 -29.43 10.53 -48.49
C SER A 394 -30.16 11.67 -49.21
N LYS A 395 -31.37 11.37 -49.70
CA LYS A 395 -32.26 12.36 -50.31
C LYS A 395 -33.59 12.30 -49.62
N ARG A 396 -33.99 13.37 -48.93
CA ARG A 396 -35.10 13.31 -47.98
C ARG A 396 -36.16 14.39 -48.22
N ASP A 397 -37.37 14.13 -47.77
CA ASP A 397 -38.42 15.13 -47.64
C ASP A 397 -38.10 16.05 -46.46
N ILE A 398 -38.14 17.37 -46.67
CA ILE A 398 -37.80 18.35 -45.62
C ILE A 398 -38.82 18.39 -44.46
N THR A 399 -40.05 17.98 -44.70
CA THR A 399 -41.17 17.98 -43.76
C THR A 399 -41.28 16.68 -42.97
N THR A 400 -41.11 15.52 -43.61
CA THR A 400 -41.22 14.21 -42.94
C THR A 400 -39.88 13.67 -42.48
N GLY A 401 -38.78 14.05 -43.14
CA GLY A 401 -37.44 13.53 -42.89
C GLY A 401 -37.19 12.12 -43.43
N GLU A 402 -38.13 11.55 -44.18
CA GLU A 402 -38.01 10.21 -44.78
C GLU A 402 -37.25 10.25 -46.12
N GLU A 403 -36.65 9.12 -46.54
CA GLU A 403 -36.02 9.00 -47.86
C GLU A 403 -37.05 9.20 -48.96
N LEU A 404 -36.67 9.99 -49.97
CA LEU A 404 -37.56 10.51 -51.00
C LEU A 404 -37.13 9.93 -52.36
N PRO A 405 -37.89 8.96 -52.92
CA PRO A 405 -37.59 8.37 -54.22
C PRO A 405 -37.94 9.29 -55.39
N GLY A 406 -37.22 9.15 -56.52
CA GLY A 406 -37.57 9.79 -57.79
C GLY A 406 -36.81 11.07 -58.15
N ALA A 407 -35.90 11.55 -57.30
CA ALA A 407 -35.06 12.72 -57.60
C ALA A 407 -33.86 12.31 -58.45
N HIS A 408 -33.56 13.03 -59.54
CA HIS A 408 -32.34 12.81 -60.30
C HIS A 408 -31.21 13.64 -59.71
N LEU A 409 -30.17 12.97 -59.23
CA LEU A 409 -29.04 13.56 -58.52
C LEU A 409 -27.75 13.40 -59.34
N GLU A 410 -26.89 14.41 -59.25
CA GLU A 410 -25.52 14.38 -59.76
C GLU A 410 -24.55 14.68 -58.62
N LEU A 411 -23.47 13.88 -58.53
CA LEU A 411 -22.32 14.16 -57.70
C LEU A 411 -21.16 14.58 -58.61
N LYS A 412 -20.60 15.76 -58.35
CA LYS A 412 -19.46 16.32 -59.06
C LYS A 412 -18.22 16.35 -58.16
N ASP A 413 -17.06 16.14 -58.76
CA ASP A 413 -15.78 16.36 -58.10
C ASP A 413 -15.36 17.84 -58.11
N GLU A 414 -14.19 18.15 -57.55
CA GLU A 414 -13.67 19.51 -57.48
C GLU A 414 -13.38 20.14 -58.86
N THR A 415 -13.16 19.33 -59.89
CA THR A 415 -12.95 19.80 -61.27
C THR A 415 -14.26 20.13 -61.98
N GLY A 416 -15.40 19.72 -61.40
CA GLY A 416 -16.73 19.86 -61.97
C GLY A 416 -17.15 18.67 -62.83
N GLU A 417 -16.37 17.58 -62.86
CA GLU A 417 -16.71 16.35 -63.57
C GLU A 417 -17.81 15.59 -62.82
N VAL A 418 -18.84 15.13 -63.54
CA VAL A 418 -19.90 14.29 -62.96
C VAL A 418 -19.36 12.87 -62.78
N ILE A 419 -19.18 12.47 -61.53
CA ILE A 419 -18.63 11.15 -61.17
C ILE A 419 -19.73 10.12 -60.88
N TYR A 420 -20.90 10.56 -60.41
CA TYR A 420 -22.09 9.72 -60.25
C TYR A 420 -23.34 10.48 -60.64
N ALA A 421 -24.27 9.79 -61.30
CA ALA A 421 -25.63 10.27 -61.56
C ALA A 421 -26.62 9.12 -61.31
N TRP A 422 -27.66 9.37 -60.53
CA TRP A 422 -28.65 8.34 -60.16
C TRP A 422 -30.02 8.94 -59.86
N VAL A 423 -31.04 8.08 -59.73
CA VAL A 423 -32.37 8.43 -59.24
C VAL A 423 -32.49 7.97 -57.80
N SER A 424 -32.89 8.85 -56.88
CA SER A 424 -33.05 8.52 -55.47
C SER A 424 -34.11 7.42 -55.25
N THR A 425 -33.94 6.68 -54.16
CA THR A 425 -34.84 5.57 -53.78
C THR A 425 -35.32 5.73 -52.33
N ASN A 426 -35.98 4.72 -51.78
CA ASN A 426 -36.34 4.68 -50.35
C ASN A 426 -35.15 4.30 -49.44
N GLU A 427 -33.96 4.12 -50.00
CA GLU A 427 -32.72 3.85 -49.29
C GLU A 427 -31.62 4.86 -49.69
N PRO A 428 -30.67 5.17 -48.79
CA PRO A 428 -29.51 5.99 -49.12
C PRO A 428 -28.69 5.38 -50.26
N PHE A 429 -28.11 6.24 -51.11
CA PHE A 429 -27.18 5.82 -52.14
C PHE A 429 -25.79 5.57 -51.53
N ILE A 430 -25.31 4.33 -51.64
CA ILE A 430 -24.02 3.91 -51.08
C ILE A 430 -22.99 3.75 -52.19
N ILE A 431 -21.95 4.58 -52.15
CA ILE A 431 -20.78 4.47 -53.04
C ILE A 431 -19.81 3.47 -52.39
N LYS A 432 -20.06 2.17 -52.64
CA LYS A 432 -19.30 1.07 -52.03
C LYS A 432 -17.82 1.05 -52.45
N ASP A 433 -17.55 1.45 -53.68
CA ASP A 433 -16.18 1.54 -54.21
C ASP A 433 -15.44 2.78 -53.68
N GLY A 434 -16.15 3.67 -52.97
CA GLY A 434 -15.67 4.87 -52.29
C GLY A 434 -15.30 6.06 -53.18
N LEU A 435 -14.98 7.18 -52.54
CA LEU A 435 -14.48 8.41 -53.17
C LEU A 435 -13.04 8.68 -52.72
N LYS A 436 -12.23 9.26 -53.60
CA LYS A 436 -10.88 9.70 -53.22
C LYS A 436 -10.97 10.90 -52.26
N PRO A 437 -9.92 11.20 -51.47
CA PRO A 437 -9.84 12.46 -50.77
C PRO A 437 -10.01 13.64 -51.72
N GLY A 438 -10.87 14.58 -51.36
CA GLY A 438 -11.25 15.68 -52.24
C GLY A 438 -12.57 16.33 -51.85
N LYS A 439 -12.85 17.45 -52.50
CA LYS A 439 -14.09 18.20 -52.34
C LYS A 439 -15.11 17.74 -53.39
N TYR A 440 -16.34 17.52 -52.95
CA TYR A 440 -17.43 17.07 -53.80
C TYR A 440 -18.66 17.95 -53.65
N THR A 441 -19.47 18.01 -54.72
CA THR A 441 -20.71 18.79 -54.75
C THR A 441 -21.85 17.93 -55.29
N LEU A 442 -22.88 17.75 -54.48
CA LEU A 442 -24.14 17.09 -54.82
C LEU A 442 -25.16 18.13 -55.28
N SER A 443 -25.80 17.90 -56.43
CA SER A 443 -26.86 18.74 -57.01
C SER A 443 -28.07 17.91 -57.46
N GLU A 444 -29.27 18.47 -57.35
CA GLU A 444 -30.48 17.90 -57.95
C GLU A 444 -30.70 18.47 -59.35
N MET A 445 -31.01 17.58 -60.30
CA MET A 445 -31.24 17.93 -61.70
C MET A 445 -32.72 17.88 -62.08
N ILE A 446 -33.47 16.94 -61.48
CA ILE A 446 -34.90 16.77 -61.70
C ILE A 446 -35.54 16.43 -60.36
N ALA A 447 -36.56 17.21 -59.98
CA ALA A 447 -37.32 16.99 -58.77
C ALA A 447 -38.24 15.76 -58.91
N PRO A 448 -38.52 15.02 -57.82
CA PRO A 448 -39.61 14.06 -57.78
C PRO A 448 -40.97 14.71 -58.09
N GLU A 449 -41.93 13.91 -58.56
CA GLU A 449 -43.30 14.38 -58.80
C GLU A 449 -43.93 14.96 -57.51
N GLY A 450 -44.48 16.17 -57.60
CA GLY A 450 -45.09 16.86 -56.46
C GLY A 450 -44.10 17.57 -55.53
N TYR A 451 -42.83 17.71 -55.93
CA TYR A 451 -41.80 18.42 -55.18
C TYR A 451 -41.14 19.54 -56.00
N GLU A 452 -40.78 20.62 -55.32
CA GLU A 452 -40.01 21.73 -55.91
C GLU A 452 -38.57 21.25 -56.19
N LEU A 453 -38.01 21.64 -57.35
CA LEU A 453 -36.59 21.41 -57.67
C LEU A 453 -35.70 22.16 -56.67
N SER A 454 -34.80 21.44 -56.02
CA SER A 454 -33.85 22.04 -55.09
C SER A 454 -32.78 22.81 -55.86
N THR A 455 -32.70 24.12 -55.60
CA THR A 455 -31.62 24.98 -56.12
C THR A 455 -30.37 24.96 -55.23
N GLU A 456 -30.45 24.31 -54.07
CA GLU A 456 -29.36 24.19 -53.11
C GLU A 456 -28.41 23.06 -53.52
N THR A 457 -27.11 23.27 -53.28
CA THR A 457 -26.10 22.23 -53.48
C THR A 457 -25.49 21.82 -52.14
N VAL A 458 -25.19 20.54 -51.98
CA VAL A 458 -24.53 20.02 -50.77
C VAL A 458 -23.06 19.80 -51.09
N THR A 459 -22.18 20.52 -50.40
CA THR A 459 -20.73 20.37 -50.54
C THR A 459 -20.17 19.64 -49.34
N PHE A 460 -19.34 18.63 -49.58
CA PHE A 460 -18.65 17.88 -48.52
C PHE A 460 -17.20 17.58 -48.92
N VAL A 461 -16.35 17.34 -47.93
CA VAL A 461 -14.97 16.93 -48.13
C VAL A 461 -14.80 15.50 -47.65
N VAL A 462 -14.28 14.66 -48.53
CA VAL A 462 -13.67 13.39 -48.14
C VAL A 462 -12.25 13.73 -47.74
N LYS A 463 -11.95 13.61 -46.46
CA LYS A 463 -10.66 13.99 -45.90
C LYS A 463 -9.64 12.90 -46.18
N GLU A 464 -8.38 13.33 -46.26
CA GLU A 464 -7.25 12.42 -46.42
C GLU A 464 -7.22 11.38 -45.28
N ASP A 465 -7.62 11.76 -44.06
CA ASP A 465 -7.64 10.89 -42.87
C ASP A 465 -8.68 9.75 -42.88
N GLY A 466 -9.41 9.55 -43.99
CA GLY A 466 -10.41 8.50 -44.12
C GLY A 466 -11.80 8.90 -43.61
N THR A 467 -11.99 10.12 -43.12
CA THR A 467 -13.29 10.63 -42.67
C THR A 467 -13.99 11.47 -43.72
N VAL A 468 -15.31 11.64 -43.57
CA VAL A 468 -16.15 12.49 -44.43
C VAL A 468 -16.83 13.54 -43.57
N ASP A 469 -16.94 14.76 -44.08
CA ASP A 469 -17.59 15.86 -43.37
C ASP A 469 -19.10 15.63 -43.19
N GLY A 470 -19.50 15.23 -41.99
CA GLY A 470 -20.90 15.17 -41.57
C GLY A 470 -21.73 14.12 -42.33
N GLU A 471 -23.05 14.19 -42.15
CA GLU A 471 -24.00 13.43 -42.96
C GLU A 471 -24.28 14.17 -44.27
N ILE A 472 -24.23 13.45 -45.39
CA ILE A 472 -24.49 14.04 -46.72
C ILE A 472 -25.98 13.85 -47.03
N ILE A 473 -26.78 14.87 -46.71
CA ILE A 473 -28.23 14.85 -46.90
C ILE A 473 -28.65 16.04 -47.75
N MET A 474 -29.42 15.77 -48.80
CA MET A 474 -30.12 16.79 -49.58
C MET A 474 -31.63 16.67 -49.33
N TYR A 475 -32.32 17.82 -49.27
CA TYR A 475 -33.75 17.87 -49.00
C TYR A 475 -34.55 18.46 -50.16
N ASN A 476 -35.78 17.99 -50.38
CA ASN A 476 -36.79 18.69 -51.19
C ASN A 476 -38.01 19.09 -50.37
N LYS A 477 -38.66 20.15 -50.84
CA LYS A 477 -39.91 20.68 -50.32
C LYS A 477 -41.07 20.26 -51.23
N PRO A 478 -42.20 19.74 -50.69
CA PRO A 478 -43.39 19.46 -51.49
C PRO A 478 -43.91 20.73 -52.18
N GLU A 479 -44.40 20.61 -53.41
CA GLU A 479 -45.10 21.69 -54.11
C GLU A 479 -46.37 22.06 -53.34
N THR A 480 -46.57 23.35 -53.10
CA THR A 480 -47.82 23.82 -52.51
C THR A 480 -48.89 23.91 -53.59
N ILE A 481 -49.91 23.04 -53.51
CA ILE A 481 -51.12 23.19 -54.32
C ILE A 481 -51.90 24.41 -53.80
N GLU A 482 -51.88 25.51 -54.54
CA GLU A 482 -52.83 26.60 -54.31
C GLU A 482 -54.23 26.12 -54.69
N VAL A 483 -55.07 25.90 -53.68
CA VAL A 483 -56.51 25.67 -53.92
C VAL A 483 -57.10 27.01 -54.39
N PRO A 484 -57.69 27.10 -55.59
CA PRO A 484 -58.28 28.35 -56.04
C PRO A 484 -59.40 28.77 -55.07
N ASN A 485 -59.32 30.01 -54.59
CA ASN A 485 -60.28 30.61 -53.69
C ASN A 485 -61.63 30.77 -54.41
N THR A 486 -62.52 29.78 -54.36
CA THR A 486 -63.92 29.95 -54.77
C THR A 486 -64.68 30.66 -53.66
N SER A 487 -64.81 31.98 -53.81
CA SER A 487 -65.58 32.84 -52.92
C SER A 487 -67.07 32.49 -52.90
N SER A 488 -67.56 32.25 -51.68
CA SER A 488 -68.91 32.45 -51.14
C SER A 488 -70.08 31.59 -51.67
N PHE A 489 -70.54 30.67 -50.80
CA PHE A 489 -71.97 30.54 -50.52
C PHE A 489 -72.21 30.57 -49.01
N LYS A 490 -73.19 31.39 -48.61
CA LYS A 490 -73.58 31.72 -47.24
C LYS A 490 -74.07 30.49 -46.47
N THR A 491 -73.50 30.23 -45.31
CA THR A 491 -74.04 29.30 -44.30
C THR A 491 -75.03 30.04 -43.40
N ILE A 492 -76.28 29.59 -43.37
CA ILE A 492 -77.20 29.86 -42.26
C ILE A 492 -76.95 28.78 -41.21
N THR A 493 -76.75 29.22 -39.97
CA THR A 493 -76.45 28.42 -38.77
C THR A 493 -77.63 27.55 -38.32
N ALA A 494 -77.37 26.28 -37.99
CA ALA A 494 -78.10 25.55 -36.96
C ALA A 494 -77.20 24.46 -36.34
N SER A 495 -77.05 24.53 -35.03
CA SER A 495 -76.34 23.61 -34.14
C SER A 495 -77.05 22.25 -33.99
N LEU A 496 -76.31 21.13 -33.90
CA LEU A 496 -76.33 20.13 -32.81
C LEU A 496 -75.62 18.81 -33.20
N ILE A 497 -74.65 18.42 -32.37
CA ILE A 497 -74.45 17.09 -31.73
C ILE A 497 -75.00 15.83 -32.46
N GLY A 498 -74.10 14.85 -32.70
CA GLY A 498 -74.42 13.43 -32.51
C GLY A 498 -74.32 12.46 -33.70
N VAL A 499 -73.17 11.80 -33.86
CA VAL A 499 -73.00 10.32 -33.72
C VAL A 499 -73.73 9.37 -34.72
N ILE A 500 -72.91 8.61 -35.49
CA ILE A 500 -72.95 7.13 -35.76
C ILE A 500 -73.48 6.50 -37.09
N ILE A 501 -72.55 5.77 -37.75
CA ILE A 501 -72.58 4.39 -38.36
C ILE A 501 -73.43 4.20 -39.65
N ILE A 502 -72.92 3.59 -40.74
CA ILE A 502 -72.67 2.14 -41.04
C ILE A 502 -71.69 2.09 -42.26
N GLY A 503 -70.72 1.17 -42.40
CA GLY A 503 -70.72 -0.21 -41.93
C GLY A 503 -69.39 -0.95 -41.87
N LEU A 504 -69.45 -1.96 -41.00
CA LEU A 504 -68.50 -3.01 -40.66
C LEU A 504 -68.46 -4.12 -41.73
N GLY A 505 -67.28 -4.73 -41.90
CA GLY A 505 -67.08 -5.98 -42.63
C GLY A 505 -65.70 -6.01 -43.27
N SER A 506 -64.59 -6.13 -42.53
CA SER A 506 -64.00 -7.45 -42.30
C SER A 506 -62.93 -7.38 -41.19
N PHE A 507 -63.38 -7.51 -39.94
CA PHE A 507 -62.57 -7.95 -38.80
C PHE A 507 -62.76 -9.48 -38.69
N MET A 508 -61.72 -10.23 -38.32
CA MET A 508 -61.74 -11.67 -37.95
C MET A 508 -61.51 -12.76 -39.02
N ILE A 509 -60.51 -12.63 -39.90
CA ILE A 509 -59.87 -13.82 -40.51
C ILE A 509 -58.33 -13.84 -40.41
N TYR A 510 -57.64 -12.70 -40.30
CA TYR A 510 -56.16 -12.74 -40.37
C TYR A 510 -55.45 -13.19 -39.07
N ARG A 511 -56.13 -13.26 -37.93
CA ARG A 511 -55.48 -13.56 -36.63
C ARG A 511 -55.46 -15.05 -36.22
N ASN A 512 -55.76 -15.96 -37.16
CA ASN A 512 -55.61 -17.41 -36.96
C ASN A 512 -54.77 -18.13 -38.04
N TYR A 513 -54.07 -17.40 -38.92
CA TYR A 513 -53.32 -17.99 -40.06
C TYR A 513 -51.78 -17.99 -39.92
N LYS A 514 -51.21 -17.69 -38.74
CA LYS A 514 -49.75 -17.82 -38.55
C LYS A 514 -49.38 -18.38 -37.17
N LYS A 515 -50.01 -19.50 -36.82
CA LYS A 515 -49.57 -20.37 -35.73
C LYS A 515 -49.88 -21.82 -36.13
N ASN A 516 -49.11 -22.32 -37.10
CA ASN A 516 -48.80 -23.73 -37.37
C ASN A 516 -48.09 -23.84 -38.73
N GLU A 517 -46.80 -23.49 -38.76
CA GLU A 517 -45.84 -24.21 -39.59
C GLU A 517 -44.75 -24.73 -38.63
N GLU A 518 -44.89 -26.02 -38.36
CA GLU A 518 -43.85 -27.02 -38.14
C GLU A 518 -42.89 -26.90 -36.94
N LYS A 519 -43.33 -27.62 -35.89
CA LYS A 519 -42.59 -28.50 -34.95
C LYS A 519 -41.20 -28.11 -34.43
#